data_AF-A0A5L8LM76-F1
#
_entry.id   AF-A0A5L8LM76-F1
#
_cell.length_a   1.000
_cell.length_b   1.000
_cell.length_c   1.000
_cell.angle_alpha   90.00
_cell.angle_beta   90.00
_cell.angle_gamma   90.00
#
_symmetry.space_group_name_H-M   'P 1'
#
loop_
_entity.id
_entity.type
_entity.pdbx_description
1 polymer ?
#
loop_
_entity_poly.entity_id
_entity_poly.type
_entity_poly.pdbx_seq_one_letter_code
_entity_poly.pdbx_strand_id
1 'polypeptide(L)' 'MENSNRCVFSLSGVSGMLIATVLLLSILSGLTVWGLKTQQDVMQKPYKIENAEQIKMFDSKREEHIIIKE' A
#
# COMPACT_ATOMS: atom_id res chain seq x y z
N MET A 1 -37.08 33.96 -0.71
CA MET A 1 -35.70 34.07 -0.20
C MET A 1 -34.92 32.90 -0.75
N GLU A 2 -34.05 33.16 -1.72
CA GLU A 2 -33.30 32.11 -2.44
C GLU A 2 -32.10 31.66 -1.60
N ASN A 3 -32.01 30.35 -1.34
CA ASN A 3 -30.94 29.78 -0.53
C ASN A 3 -29.63 29.70 -1.33
N SER A 4 -28.78 30.71 -1.15
CA SER A 4 -27.46 30.84 -1.80
C SER A 4 -26.37 29.95 -1.18
N ASN A 5 -26.67 29.16 -0.14
CA ASN A 5 -25.67 28.35 0.59
C ASN A 5 -25.52 26.90 0.09
N ARG A 6 -26.01 26.54 -1.10
CA ARG A 6 -26.08 25.12 -1.52
C ARG A 6 -25.01 24.62 -2.49
N CYS A 7 -23.94 25.37 -2.74
CA CYS A 7 -22.85 24.85 -3.56
C CYS A 7 -21.48 25.38 -3.09
N VAL A 8 -20.84 24.62 -2.20
CA VAL A 8 -19.44 24.84 -1.79
C VAL A 8 -18.47 24.52 -2.96
N PHE A 9 -18.97 23.93 -4.05
CA PHE A 9 -18.22 23.63 -5.29
C PHE A 9 -18.88 24.27 -6.53
N SER A 10 -19.14 25.58 -6.52
CA SER A 10 -19.72 26.24 -7.70
C SER A 10 -18.68 26.54 -8.78
N LEU A 11 -18.50 25.58 -9.69
CA LEU A 11 -18.12 25.86 -11.08
C LEU A 11 -19.20 25.22 -11.96
N SER A 12 -19.98 26.05 -12.65
CA SER A 12 -21.25 25.70 -13.33
C SER A 12 -21.30 24.28 -13.92
N GLY A 13 -22.17 23.42 -13.38
CA GLY A 13 -22.55 22.13 -13.97
C GLY A 13 -21.39 21.18 -14.27
N VAL A 14 -21.32 20.73 -15.53
CA VAL A 14 -20.36 19.71 -16.02
C VAL A 14 -18.91 20.12 -15.77
N SER A 15 -18.59 21.41 -15.85
CA SER A 15 -17.22 21.90 -15.63
C SER A 15 -16.72 21.65 -14.21
N GLY A 16 -17.57 21.84 -13.19
CA GLY A 16 -17.23 21.54 -11.80
C GLY A 16 -17.04 20.04 -11.57
N MET A 17 -17.86 19.20 -12.21
CA MET A 17 -17.72 17.75 -12.19
C MET A 17 -16.38 17.30 -12.79
N LEU A 18 -15.98 17.85 -13.94
CA LEU A 18 -14.71 17.49 -14.59
C LEU A 18 -13.49 17.87 -13.73
N ILE A 19 -13.52 19.03 -13.08
CA ILE A 19 -12.43 19.43 -12.18
C ILE A 19 -12.37 18.53 -10.96
N ALA A 20 -13.51 18.24 -10.34
CA ALA A 20 -13.55 17.34 -9.18
C ALA A 20 -13.06 15.93 -9.54
N THR A 21 -13.44 15.40 -10.70
CA THR A 21 -13.00 14.06 -11.15
C THR A 21 -11.50 14.03 -11.45
N VAL A 22 -10.95 15.04 -12.13
CA VAL A 22 -9.50 15.13 -12.35
C VAL A 22 -8.75 15.25 -11.02
N LEU A 23 -9.27 16.04 -10.07
CA LEU A 23 -8.68 16.15 -8.74
C LEU A 23 -8.66 14.79 -8.03
N LEU A 24 -9.78 14.06 -8.01
CA LEU A 24 -9.86 12.74 -7.41
C LEU A 24 -8.93 11.72 -8.08
N LEU A 25 -8.83 11.73 -9.42
CA LEU A 25 -7.91 10.86 -10.17
C LEU A 25 -6.44 11.20 -9.90
N SER A 26 -6.11 12.49 -9.74
CA SER A 26 -4.75 12.91 -9.39
C SER A 26 -4.33 12.40 -8.01
N ILE A 27 -5.24 12.50 -7.02
CA ILE A 27 -5.00 12.01 -5.66
C ILE A 27 -4.91 10.48 -5.67
N LEU A 28 -5.83 9.81 -6.37
CA LEU A 28 -5.84 8.35 -6.50
C LEU A 28 -4.51 7.85 -7.09
N SER A 29 -4.10 8.39 -8.24
CA SER A 29 -2.86 7.96 -8.91
C SER A 29 -1.62 8.22 -8.04
N GLY A 30 -1.55 9.37 -7.37
CA GLY A 30 -0.48 9.68 -6.42
C GLY A 30 -0.39 8.67 -5.28
N LEU A 31 -1.53 8.35 -4.64
CA LEU A 31 -1.60 7.36 -3.58
C LEU A 31 -1.30 5.94 -4.08
N THR A 32 -1.72 5.57 -5.29
CA THR A 32 -1.41 4.27 -5.89
C THR A 32 0.09 4.10 -6.12
N VAL A 33 0.76 5.09 -6.73
CA VAL A 33 2.22 5.03 -6.98
C VAL A 33 2.98 4.96 -5.66
N TRP A 34 2.59 5.73 -4.66
CA TRP A 34 3.22 5.65 -3.34
C TRP A 34 2.98 4.29 -2.69
N GLY A 35 1.74 3.79 -2.70
CA GLY A 35 1.40 2.48 -2.16
C GLY A 35 2.19 1.34 -2.81
N LEU A 36 2.39 1.39 -4.14
CA LEU A 36 3.21 0.41 -4.86
C LEU A 36 4.69 0.50 -4.45
N LYS A 37 5.25 1.70 -4.32
CA LYS A 37 6.64 1.87 -3.85
C LYS A 37 6.85 1.33 -2.44
N THR A 38 5.92 1.60 -1.52
CA THR A 38 5.99 1.07 -0.15
C THR A 38 5.88 -0.45 -0.13
N GLN A 39 4.98 -1.03 -0.93
CA GLN A 39 4.87 -2.49 -1.06
C GLN A 39 6.13 -3.12 -1.64
N GLN A 40 6.73 -2.48 -2.65
CA GLN A 40 8.02 -2.89 -3.22
C GLN A 40 9.15 -2.82 -2.18
N ASP A 41 9.20 -1.78 -1.35
CA ASP A 41 10.20 -1.69 -0.29
C ASP A 41 10.05 -2.81 0.76
N VAL A 42 8.81 -3.15 1.12
CA VAL A 42 8.55 -4.22 2.10
C VAL A 42 8.83 -5.61 1.53
N MET A 43 8.47 -5.89 0.27
CA MET A 43 8.70 -7.21 -0.33
C MET A 43 10.19 -7.53 -0.56
N GLN A 44 11.04 -6.50 -0.68
CA GLN A 44 12.49 -6.68 -0.87
C GLN A 44 13.21 -6.91 0.46
N LYS A 45 12.55 -6.72 1.61
CA LYS A 45 13.17 -6.95 2.92
C LYS A 45 13.23 -8.46 3.19
N PRO A 46 14.43 -9.04 3.39
CA PRO A 46 14.54 -10.45 3.74
C PRO A 46 13.89 -10.67 5.11
N TYR A 47 13.12 -11.76 5.24
CA TYR A 47 12.67 -12.22 6.53
C TYR A 47 13.89 -12.65 7.35
N LYS A 48 14.11 -11.98 8.49
CA LYS A 48 15.11 -12.41 9.45
C LYS A 48 14.51 -13.54 10.29
N ILE A 49 15.10 -14.72 10.21
CA ILE A 49 14.78 -15.79 11.14
C ILE A 49 15.58 -15.54 12.42
N GLU A 50 14.90 -15.07 13.45
CA GLU A 50 15.48 -14.97 14.79
C GLU A 50 15.35 -16.33 15.49
N ASN A 51 16.45 -16.81 16.07
CA ASN A 51 16.51 -18.11 16.75
C ASN A 51 16.09 -19.30 15.87
N ALA A 52 16.75 -19.48 14.72
CA ALA A 52 16.49 -20.60 13.79
C ALA A 52 16.52 -21.98 14.47
N GLU A 53 17.30 -22.14 15.53
CA GLU A 53 17.39 -23.36 16.35
C GLU A 53 16.08 -23.70 17.07
N GLN A 54 15.27 -22.70 17.42
CA GLN A 54 14.00 -22.87 18.12
C GLN A 54 12.84 -23.22 17.19
N ILE A 55 13.05 -23.16 15.86
CA ILE A 55 12.02 -23.56 14.90
C ILE A 55 11.83 -25.07 14.96
N LYS A 56 10.64 -25.50 15.35
CA LYS A 56 10.27 -26.91 15.39
C LYS A 56 10.08 -27.45 13.97
N MET A 57 11.07 -28.18 13.47
CA MET A 57 10.94 -28.94 12.23
C MET A 57 10.35 -30.32 12.52
N PHE A 58 9.33 -30.71 11.75
CA PHE A 58 8.69 -32.02 11.83
C PHE A 58 9.26 -32.93 10.76
N ASP A 59 10.49 -33.43 10.96
CA ASP A 59 11.06 -34.50 10.16
C ASP A 59 12.25 -35.14 10.87
N SER A 60 12.53 -36.40 10.53
CA SER A 60 13.65 -37.19 11.04
C SER A 60 15.03 -36.73 10.55
N LYS A 61 15.09 -35.93 9.47
CA LYS A 61 16.33 -35.48 8.82
C LYS A 61 16.63 -33.99 9.00
N ARG A 62 16.19 -33.41 10.12
CA ARG A 62 16.34 -31.99 10.45
C ARG A 62 17.76 -31.44 10.24
N GLU A 63 18.79 -32.18 10.63
CA GLU A 63 20.18 -31.70 10.59
C GLU A 63 20.75 -31.56 9.17
N GLU A 64 20.19 -32.27 8.18
CA GLU A 64 20.62 -32.18 6.78
C GLU A 64 20.14 -30.87 6.09
N HIS A 65 19.19 -30.16 6.70
CA HIS A 65 18.50 -29.02 6.10
C HIS A 65 18.74 -27.67 6.80
N ILE A 66 19.43 -27.66 7.96
CA ILE A 66 19.81 -26.42 8.66
C ILE A 66 21.24 -26.07 8.27
N ILE A 67 21.40 -25.09 7.36
CA ILE A 67 22.71 -24.50 7.04
C ILE A 67 22.83 -23.18 7.80
N ILE A 68 23.51 -23.20 8.95
CA ILE A 68 23.90 -21.98 9.66
C ILE A 68 25.17 -21.46 9.00
N LYS A 69 25.08 -20.36 8.24
CA LYS A 69 26.26 -19.61 7.81
C LYS A 69 26.64 -18.65 8.93
N GLU A 70 27.87 -18.78 9.44
CA GLU A 70 28.51 -17.78 10.33
C GLU A 70 28.71 -16.44 9.60
#